data_AF-A0A3N5G781-F1
#
_entry.id   AF-A0A3N5G781-F1
#
_cell.length_a   1.000
_cell.length_b   1.000
_cell.length_c   1.000
_cell.angle_alpha   90.00
_cell.angle_beta   90.00
_cell.angle_gamma   90.00
#
_symmetry.space_group_name_H-M   'P 1'
#
loop_
_entity.id
_entity.type
_entity.pdbx_description
1 polymer ?
#
loop_
_entity_poly.entity_id
_entity_poly.type
_entity_poly.pdbx_seq_one_letter_code
_entity_poly.pdbx_strand_id
1 'polypeptide(L)'
;MAERDADVDQLAIDTIRFLAVDMVEKAQSGHPGAPMGQAPMAYLLWTRHLRHNPDNPDWPNRDRFVLSCGHASALIYSLLHLAGYDLPMEELQRFRQFGSKTPGHPEHELTRGVETTTGPLGQGISNAVGMAIAGKMGAQRFNRDGFPVIDHRVWVFASDGDLMEGVASEACSLAGHLRLGNLKVFYDANEISIDGPTSLAFTEDVGKRFEAYGWRVLHVGDGNDLVRSQGLAVGLGRPLLARAAEADDRLDHHEHRELRLRRGGLVGRI
;
A
#
# COMPACT_ATOMS: atom_id res chain seq x y z
N MET A 1 -20.53 -10.22 19.16
CA MET A 1 -19.09 -10.42 18.88
C MET A 1 -18.67 -9.53 17.72
N ALA A 2 -19.28 -9.65 16.55
CA ALA A 2 -18.99 -8.81 15.38
C ALA A 2 -18.99 -7.28 15.62
N GLU A 3 -19.93 -6.73 16.38
CA GLU A 3 -19.93 -5.28 16.73
C GLU A 3 -18.76 -4.86 17.64
N ARG A 4 -18.28 -5.76 18.51
CA ARG A 4 -17.14 -5.48 19.41
C ARG A 4 -15.80 -5.56 18.67
N ASP A 5 -15.71 -6.44 17.68
CA ASP A 5 -14.50 -6.59 16.87
C ASP A 5 -14.32 -5.39 15.90
N ALA A 6 -15.42 -4.85 15.35
CA ALA A 6 -15.38 -3.65 14.51
C ALA A 6 -14.90 -2.40 15.28
N ASP A 7 -15.25 -2.29 16.57
CA ASP A 7 -14.82 -1.19 17.44
C ASP A 7 -13.31 -1.25 17.74
N VAL A 8 -12.76 -2.45 17.95
CA VAL A 8 -11.32 -2.65 18.18
C VAL A 8 -10.51 -2.46 16.90
N ASP A 9 -11.00 -2.95 15.75
CA ASP A 9 -10.35 -2.72 14.46
C ASP A 9 -10.26 -1.21 14.15
N GLN A 10 -11.35 -0.47 14.37
CA GLN A 10 -11.37 0.98 14.19
C GLN A 10 -10.44 1.70 15.17
N LEU A 11 -10.43 1.31 16.44
CA LEU A 11 -9.50 1.86 17.43
C LEU A 11 -8.04 1.62 17.04
N ALA A 12 -7.70 0.45 16.48
CA ALA A 12 -6.34 0.16 16.02
C ALA A 12 -5.95 1.03 14.81
N ILE A 13 -6.86 1.24 13.86
CA ILE A 13 -6.67 2.16 12.74
C ILE A 13 -6.42 3.58 13.24
N ASP A 14 -7.25 4.07 14.15
CA ASP A 14 -7.09 5.42 14.71
C ASP A 14 -5.83 5.52 15.55
N THR A 15 -5.42 4.47 16.24
CA THR A 15 -4.12 4.42 16.93
C THR A 15 -2.96 4.62 15.94
N ILE A 16 -2.99 3.97 14.77
CA ILE A 16 -1.97 4.18 13.71
C ILE A 16 -1.96 5.65 13.26
N ARG A 17 -3.15 6.23 13.02
CA ARG A 17 -3.31 7.63 12.60
C ARG A 17 -2.72 8.59 13.64
N PHE A 18 -3.12 8.45 14.89
CA PHE A 18 -2.71 9.37 15.95
C PHE A 18 -1.25 9.22 16.33
N LEU A 19 -0.69 8.01 16.34
CA LEU A 19 0.77 7.85 16.48
C LEU A 19 1.52 8.58 15.37
N ALA A 20 1.04 8.53 14.13
CA ALA A 20 1.67 9.25 13.02
C ALA A 20 1.56 10.77 13.16
N VAL A 21 0.37 11.27 13.52
CA VAL A 21 0.14 12.71 13.77
C VAL A 21 1.01 13.21 14.92
N ASP A 22 1.03 12.51 16.04
CA ASP A 22 1.78 12.92 17.25
C ASP A 22 3.30 12.89 17.01
N MET A 23 3.80 11.92 16.23
CA MET A 23 5.21 11.91 15.81
C MET A 23 5.57 13.16 15.00
N VAL A 24 4.76 13.49 13.99
CA VAL A 24 4.98 14.65 13.12
C VAL A 24 4.89 15.95 13.92
N GLU A 25 3.88 16.08 14.78
CA GLU A 25 3.66 17.24 15.63
C GLU A 25 4.82 17.42 16.61
N LYS A 26 5.23 16.38 17.33
CA LYS A 26 6.36 16.47 18.27
C LYS A 26 7.67 16.83 17.58
N ALA A 27 7.91 16.31 16.38
CA ALA A 27 9.09 16.63 15.60
C ALA A 27 9.02 18.01 14.91
N GLN A 28 7.84 18.64 14.85
CA GLN A 28 7.55 19.82 14.03
C GLN A 28 8.01 19.62 12.56
N SER A 29 7.92 18.38 12.08
CA SER A 29 8.45 17.96 10.79
C SER A 29 7.86 16.61 10.39
N GLY A 30 7.39 16.49 9.14
CA GLY A 30 6.93 15.22 8.56
C GLY A 30 5.65 15.37 7.76
N HIS A 31 5.06 14.24 7.37
CA HIS A 31 3.92 14.18 6.45
C HIS A 31 2.76 13.39 7.10
N PRO A 32 1.74 14.06 7.65
CA PRO A 32 0.66 13.37 8.35
C PRO A 32 -0.45 12.86 7.41
N GLY A 33 -0.64 13.49 6.24
CA GLY A 33 -1.75 13.18 5.33
C GLY A 33 -1.77 11.73 4.83
N ALA A 34 -0.67 11.27 4.24
CA ALA A 34 -0.58 9.90 3.73
C ALA A 34 -0.79 8.83 4.83
N PRO A 35 -0.16 8.91 6.03
CA PRO A 35 -0.49 8.03 7.15
C PRO A 35 -1.96 8.02 7.54
N MET A 36 -2.65 9.17 7.51
CA MET A 36 -4.07 9.26 7.85
C MET A 36 -4.97 8.49 6.87
N GLY A 37 -4.73 8.66 5.58
CA GLY A 37 -5.49 8.01 4.50
C GLY A 37 -5.17 6.51 4.37
N GLN A 38 -3.90 6.14 4.54
CA GLN A 38 -3.43 4.76 4.31
C GLN A 38 -3.61 3.83 5.52
N ALA A 39 -3.91 4.36 6.72
CA ALA A 39 -4.03 3.57 7.94
C ALA A 39 -5.00 2.37 7.86
N PRO A 40 -6.23 2.47 7.27
CA PRO A 40 -7.14 1.33 7.18
C PRO A 40 -6.56 0.18 6.35
N MET A 41 -5.98 0.50 5.19
CA MET A 41 -5.34 -0.47 4.32
C MET A 41 -4.09 -1.07 4.95
N ALA A 42 -3.29 -0.26 5.64
CA ALA A 42 -2.12 -0.72 6.36
C ALA A 42 -2.51 -1.68 7.48
N TYR A 43 -3.53 -1.34 8.27
CA TYR A 43 -4.09 -2.18 9.31
C TYR A 43 -4.51 -3.54 8.77
N LEU A 44 -5.34 -3.56 7.72
CA LEU A 44 -5.81 -4.80 7.11
C LEU A 44 -4.64 -5.66 6.61
N LEU A 45 -3.70 -5.04 5.89
CA LEU A 45 -2.52 -5.75 5.39
C LEU A 45 -1.74 -6.37 6.54
N TRP A 46 -1.31 -5.57 7.52
CA TRP A 46 -0.39 -6.00 8.57
C TRP A 46 -1.01 -6.99 9.56
N THR A 47 -2.32 -6.92 9.79
CA THR A 47 -2.98 -7.79 10.78
C THR A 47 -3.64 -9.04 10.20
N ARG A 48 -3.98 -9.04 8.89
CA ARG A 48 -4.73 -10.16 8.27
C ARG A 48 -4.01 -10.82 7.10
N HIS A 49 -3.07 -10.14 6.46
CA HIS A 49 -2.50 -10.62 5.20
C HIS A 49 -0.98 -10.77 5.19
N LEU A 50 -0.24 -9.89 5.86
CA LEU A 50 1.21 -9.90 5.87
C LEU A 50 1.71 -11.07 6.73
N ARG A 51 2.51 -11.95 6.14
CA ARG A 51 3.14 -13.05 6.88
C ARG A 51 4.52 -12.63 7.36
N HIS A 52 4.64 -12.19 8.61
CA HIS A 52 5.90 -11.70 9.16
C HIS A 52 6.10 -12.17 10.61
N ASN A 53 7.32 -12.03 11.12
CA ASN A 53 7.65 -12.35 12.51
C ASN A 53 8.48 -11.21 13.12
N PRO A 54 7.91 -10.38 13.99
CA PRO A 54 8.61 -9.29 14.67
C PRO A 54 9.82 -9.75 15.50
N ASP A 55 9.75 -10.96 16.08
CA ASP A 55 10.86 -11.56 16.85
C ASP A 55 11.99 -12.08 15.94
N ASN A 56 11.70 -12.27 14.64
CA ASN A 56 12.70 -12.65 13.65
C ASN A 56 12.47 -11.88 12.33
N PRO A 57 12.81 -10.57 12.29
CA PRO A 57 12.71 -9.75 11.09
C PRO A 57 13.55 -10.30 9.93
N ASP A 58 14.56 -11.13 10.23
CA ASP A 58 15.49 -11.70 9.25
C ASP A 58 14.98 -13.03 8.65
N TRP A 59 13.79 -13.50 9.03
CA TRP A 59 13.19 -14.72 8.48
C TRP A 59 13.17 -14.69 6.94
N PRO A 60 13.88 -15.60 6.25
CA PRO A 60 14.06 -15.50 4.79
C PRO A 60 12.75 -15.57 3.98
N ASN A 61 11.75 -16.30 4.46
CA ASN A 61 10.49 -16.53 3.74
C ASN A 61 9.29 -15.74 4.31
N ARG A 62 9.54 -14.67 5.08
CA ARG A 62 8.50 -13.69 5.42
C ARG A 62 7.96 -12.98 4.17
N ASP A 63 6.75 -12.47 4.19
CA ASP A 63 6.33 -11.49 3.20
C ASP A 63 7.15 -10.21 3.33
N ARG A 64 7.43 -9.55 2.20
CA ARG A 64 8.13 -8.27 2.16
C ARG A 64 7.12 -7.14 2.04
N PHE A 65 7.31 -6.06 2.80
CA PHE A 65 6.52 -4.84 2.70
C PHE A 65 7.41 -3.65 2.37
N VAL A 66 7.11 -2.96 1.27
CA VAL A 66 7.82 -1.76 0.81
C VAL A 66 6.89 -0.57 0.82
N LEU A 67 7.21 0.43 1.64
CA LEU A 67 6.56 1.74 1.60
C LEU A 67 7.24 2.60 0.53
N SER A 68 6.82 2.51 -0.74
CA SER A 68 7.45 3.25 -1.84
C SER A 68 7.32 4.77 -1.66
N CYS A 69 6.15 5.21 -1.21
CA CYS A 69 5.89 6.57 -0.78
C CYS A 69 6.57 6.86 0.58
N GLY A 70 7.90 6.84 0.62
CA GLY A 70 8.70 6.89 1.85
C GLY A 70 8.48 8.14 2.70
N HIS A 71 7.87 9.19 2.16
CA HIS A 71 7.49 10.39 2.92
C HIS A 71 6.48 10.06 4.04
N ALA A 72 5.70 8.98 3.90
CA ALA A 72 4.77 8.45 4.90
C ALA A 72 5.47 7.61 5.99
N SER A 73 6.74 7.90 6.31
CA SER A 73 7.56 7.13 7.26
C SER A 73 6.93 6.95 8.64
N ALA A 74 6.17 7.95 9.11
CA ALA A 74 5.41 7.87 10.35
C ALA A 74 4.40 6.69 10.34
N LEU A 75 3.85 6.31 9.19
CA LEU A 75 2.97 5.13 9.05
C LEU A 75 3.74 3.84 9.34
N ILE A 76 4.86 3.60 8.66
CA ILE A 76 5.60 2.34 8.81
C ILE A 76 6.19 2.20 10.22
N TYR A 77 6.60 3.29 10.86
CA TYR A 77 7.08 3.24 12.25
C TYR A 77 5.97 2.92 13.24
N SER A 78 4.77 3.50 13.07
CA SER A 78 3.60 3.11 13.86
C SER A 78 3.29 1.62 13.73
N LEU A 79 3.33 1.09 12.50
CA LEU A 79 3.05 -0.33 12.22
C LEU A 79 4.11 -1.25 12.83
N LEU A 80 5.39 -0.92 12.69
CA LEU A 80 6.49 -1.70 13.28
C LEU A 80 6.39 -1.74 14.80
N HIS A 81 6.13 -0.59 15.44
CA HIS A 81 5.94 -0.50 16.87
C HIS A 81 4.77 -1.36 17.35
N LEU A 82 3.58 -1.16 16.76
CA LEU A 82 2.37 -1.88 17.15
C LEU A 82 2.44 -3.38 16.86
N ALA A 83 3.18 -3.78 15.83
CA ALA A 83 3.42 -5.19 15.52
C ALA A 83 4.44 -5.85 16.46
N GLY A 84 5.16 -5.10 17.30
CA GLY A 84 6.12 -5.65 18.26
C GLY A 84 7.54 -5.82 17.73
N TYR A 85 7.94 -5.09 16.68
CA TYR A 85 9.35 -5.01 16.29
C TYR A 85 10.16 -4.27 17.38
N ASP A 86 11.49 -4.37 17.33
CA ASP A 86 12.42 -3.60 18.19
C ASP A 86 12.44 -2.10 17.85
N LEU A 87 11.27 -1.47 17.98
CA LEU A 87 11.01 -0.05 17.77
C LEU A 87 10.10 0.45 18.89
N PRO A 88 10.64 0.70 20.09
CA PRO A 88 9.83 1.03 21.25
C PRO A 88 9.27 2.46 21.14
N MET A 89 8.31 2.81 22.00
CA MET A 89 7.58 4.10 21.97
C MET A 89 8.54 5.30 22.03
N GLU A 90 9.65 5.17 22.75
CA GLU A 90 10.67 6.20 22.89
C GLU A 90 11.31 6.57 21.54
N GLU A 91 11.43 5.62 20.61
CA GLU A 91 11.93 5.89 19.27
C GLU A 91 10.90 6.62 18.41
N LEU A 92 9.60 6.31 18.56
CA LEU A 92 8.55 7.09 17.90
C LEU A 92 8.56 8.54 18.38
N GLN A 93 8.68 8.75 19.69
CA GLN A 93 8.81 10.09 20.28
C GLN A 93 10.07 10.86 19.83
N ARG A 94 11.05 10.16 19.24
CA ARG A 94 12.28 10.70 18.67
C ARG A 94 12.26 10.73 17.14
N PHE A 95 11.08 10.65 16.51
CA PHE A 95 10.92 10.80 15.07
C PHE A 95 11.68 12.02 14.53
N ARG A 96 12.48 11.80 13.48
CA ARG A 96 13.34 12.80 12.82
C ARG A 96 14.40 13.45 13.70
N GLN A 97 14.65 12.91 14.89
CA GLN A 97 15.71 13.41 15.77
C GLN A 97 17.03 12.72 15.47
N PHE A 98 18.14 13.42 15.74
CA PHE A 98 19.48 12.91 15.53
C PHE A 98 19.70 11.57 16.27
N GLY A 99 20.22 10.58 15.54
CA GLY A 99 20.52 9.25 16.06
C GLY A 99 19.30 8.41 16.48
N SER A 100 18.08 8.80 16.10
CA SER A 100 16.88 7.97 16.28
C SER A 100 16.85 6.80 15.28
N LYS A 101 16.10 5.74 15.62
CA LYS A 101 15.72 4.67 14.70
C LYS A 101 14.48 5.02 13.85
N THR A 102 14.09 6.29 13.80
CA THR A 102 12.88 6.77 13.13
C THR A 102 13.20 7.98 12.25
N PRO A 103 14.10 7.82 11.26
CA PRO A 103 14.50 8.91 10.35
C PRO A 103 13.33 9.42 9.49
N GLY A 104 13.51 10.58 8.87
CA GLY A 104 12.44 11.24 8.12
C GLY A 104 11.89 10.46 6.92
N HIS A 105 12.68 9.55 6.36
CA HIS A 105 12.28 8.56 5.37
C HIS A 105 12.82 7.18 5.80
N PRO A 106 12.19 6.05 5.42
CA PRO A 106 12.64 4.73 5.86
C PRO A 106 14.07 4.43 5.40
N GLU A 107 14.89 3.92 6.32
CA GLU A 107 16.28 3.51 6.06
C GLU A 107 16.47 2.04 6.47
N HIS A 108 16.82 1.18 5.51
CA HIS A 108 16.88 -0.28 5.67
C HIS A 108 17.82 -0.75 6.80
N GLU A 109 19.01 -0.17 6.88
CA GLU A 109 20.04 -0.59 7.84
C GLU A 109 19.80 -0.03 9.24
N LEU A 110 19.05 1.08 9.34
CA LEU A 110 18.85 1.80 10.60
C LEU A 110 17.64 1.27 11.39
N THR A 111 16.56 0.91 10.70
CA THR A 111 15.28 0.53 11.34
C THR A 111 14.94 -0.92 11.04
N ARG A 112 14.98 -1.79 12.06
CA ARG A 112 14.60 -3.21 11.88
C ARG A 112 13.15 -3.32 11.41
N GLY A 113 12.94 -4.11 10.36
CA GLY A 113 11.63 -4.28 9.71
C GLY A 113 11.38 -3.36 8.52
N VAL A 114 12.27 -2.38 8.24
CA VAL A 114 12.26 -1.65 6.96
C VAL A 114 12.99 -2.48 5.91
N GLU A 115 12.28 -2.86 4.84
CA GLU A 115 12.81 -3.77 3.81
C GLU A 115 13.80 -3.10 2.84
N THR A 116 13.63 -1.82 2.56
CA THR A 116 14.48 -1.06 1.64
C THR A 116 14.38 0.43 1.96
N THR A 117 15.46 1.17 1.71
CA THR A 117 15.48 2.63 1.86
C THR A 117 14.62 3.25 0.76
N THR A 118 13.68 4.10 1.16
CA THR A 118 12.76 4.81 0.25
C THR A 118 12.75 6.30 0.58
N GLY A 119 12.13 7.11 -0.27
CA GLY A 119 12.19 8.57 -0.21
C GLY A 119 12.23 9.16 -1.61
N PRO A 120 13.23 8.78 -2.44
CA PRO A 120 13.17 9.01 -3.88
C PRO A 120 12.01 8.20 -4.47
N LEU A 121 10.99 8.91 -4.98
CA LEU A 121 9.75 8.31 -5.50
C LEU A 121 10.05 7.35 -6.66
N GLY A 122 9.21 6.32 -6.81
CA GLY A 122 9.30 5.31 -7.86
C GLY A 122 10.37 4.23 -7.64
N GLN A 123 11.39 4.50 -6.82
CA GLN A 123 12.45 3.51 -6.54
C GLN A 123 11.96 2.37 -5.64
N GLY A 124 11.08 2.63 -4.67
CA GLY A 124 10.56 1.59 -3.77
C GLY A 124 9.78 0.51 -4.50
N ILE A 125 8.80 0.89 -5.32
CA ILE A 125 8.05 -0.03 -6.17
C ILE A 125 8.96 -0.77 -7.16
N SER A 126 9.98 -0.11 -7.69
CA SER A 126 10.95 -0.72 -8.60
C SER A 126 11.83 -1.76 -7.89
N ASN A 127 12.29 -1.47 -6.68
CA ASN A 127 13.00 -2.43 -5.83
C ASN A 127 12.13 -3.64 -5.48
N ALA A 128 10.84 -3.41 -5.21
CA ALA A 128 9.88 -4.47 -4.94
C ALA A 128 9.69 -5.43 -6.12
N VAL A 129 9.79 -4.95 -7.36
CA VAL A 129 9.83 -5.81 -8.56
C VAL A 129 11.04 -6.74 -8.50
N GLY A 130 12.22 -6.22 -8.15
CA GLY A 130 13.43 -7.03 -7.93
C GLY A 130 13.25 -8.09 -6.84
N MET A 131 12.66 -7.72 -5.70
CA MET A 131 12.33 -8.67 -4.62
C MET A 131 11.38 -9.77 -5.11
N ALA A 132 10.36 -9.42 -5.90
CA ALA A 132 9.40 -10.38 -6.42
C ALA A 132 10.04 -11.36 -7.43
N ILE A 133 10.93 -10.87 -8.30
CA ILE A 133 11.76 -11.69 -9.21
C ILE A 133 12.62 -12.66 -8.38
N ALA A 134 13.32 -12.17 -7.37
CA ALA A 134 14.16 -13.01 -6.52
C ALA A 134 13.37 -14.12 -5.83
N GLY A 135 12.18 -13.81 -5.29
CA GLY A 135 11.27 -14.80 -4.71
C GLY A 135 10.85 -15.89 -5.71
N LYS A 136 10.49 -15.52 -6.95
CA LYS A 136 10.12 -16.47 -8.01
C LYS A 136 11.29 -17.33 -8.47
N MET A 137 12.47 -16.73 -8.67
CA MET A 137 13.68 -17.46 -9.02
C MET A 137 14.10 -18.44 -7.92
N GLY A 138 14.04 -18.01 -6.66
CA GLY A 138 14.30 -18.85 -5.50
C GLY A 138 13.34 -20.02 -5.41
N ALA A 139 12.04 -19.76 -5.54
CA ALA A 139 11.01 -20.80 -5.55
C ALA A 139 11.26 -21.84 -6.65
N GLN A 140 11.56 -21.43 -7.89
CA GLN A 140 11.86 -22.36 -8.98
C GLN A 140 13.12 -23.19 -8.73
N ARG A 141 14.16 -22.60 -8.13
CA ARG A 141 15.43 -23.28 -7.90
C ARG A 141 15.35 -24.29 -6.76
N PHE A 142 14.65 -23.94 -5.68
CA PHE A 142 14.73 -24.66 -4.41
C PHE A 142 13.47 -25.41 -3.99
N ASN A 143 12.28 -25.03 -4.46
CA ASN A 143 11.06 -25.76 -4.09
C ASN A 143 11.06 -27.17 -4.72
N ARG A 144 10.44 -28.11 -4.02
CA ARG A 144 10.18 -29.48 -4.47
C ARG A 144 8.74 -29.85 -4.15
N ASP A 145 8.22 -30.92 -4.74
CA ASP A 145 6.87 -31.39 -4.47
C ASP A 145 6.69 -31.68 -2.97
N GLY A 146 5.70 -31.02 -2.35
CA GLY A 146 5.46 -31.08 -0.90
C GLY A 146 6.34 -30.17 -0.04
N PHE A 147 7.30 -29.43 -0.64
CA PHE A 147 8.26 -28.58 0.08
C PHE A 147 8.37 -27.17 -0.55
N PRO A 148 7.37 -26.29 -0.35
CA PRO A 148 7.41 -24.91 -0.83
C PRO A 148 8.25 -24.02 0.10
N VAL A 149 9.58 -24.25 0.14
CA VAL A 149 10.50 -23.55 1.05
C VAL A 149 10.59 -22.04 0.80
N ILE A 150 10.28 -21.59 -0.43
CA ILE A 150 10.17 -20.18 -0.80
C ILE A 150 8.80 -19.96 -1.47
N ASP A 151 7.93 -19.18 -0.83
CA ASP A 151 6.56 -18.91 -1.29
C ASP A 151 6.02 -17.53 -0.88
N HIS A 152 6.88 -16.65 -0.37
CA HIS A 152 6.48 -15.33 0.12
C HIS A 152 6.01 -14.36 -0.98
N ARG A 153 5.27 -13.35 -0.52
CA ARG A 153 4.73 -12.25 -1.32
C ARG A 153 5.50 -10.96 -1.07
N VAL A 154 5.36 -10.03 -2.00
CA VAL A 154 5.88 -8.66 -1.90
C VAL A 154 4.70 -7.70 -2.00
N TRP A 155 4.57 -6.86 -0.99
CA TRP A 155 3.53 -5.86 -0.85
C TRP A 155 4.13 -4.47 -0.94
N VAL A 156 3.47 -3.57 -1.65
CA VAL A 156 3.95 -2.20 -1.86
C VAL A 156 2.83 -1.22 -1.56
N PHE A 157 3.15 -0.13 -0.86
CA PHE A 157 2.30 1.06 -0.83
C PHE A 157 2.96 2.12 -1.71
N ALA A 158 2.21 2.66 -2.67
CA ALA A 158 2.66 3.63 -3.66
C ALA A 158 1.69 4.83 -3.71
N SER A 159 2.24 5.99 -4.03
CA SER A 159 1.52 7.25 -4.21
C SER A 159 1.43 7.65 -5.68
N ASP A 160 0.68 8.71 -5.98
CA ASP A 160 0.71 9.36 -7.30
C ASP A 160 2.13 9.68 -7.76
N GLY A 161 2.95 10.23 -6.87
CA GLY A 161 4.34 10.57 -7.16
C GLY A 161 5.20 9.38 -7.58
N ASP A 162 4.96 8.21 -6.98
CA ASP A 162 5.63 6.98 -7.41
C ASP A 162 5.22 6.57 -8.83
N LEU A 163 3.95 6.77 -9.19
CA LEU A 163 3.40 6.33 -10.48
C LEU A 163 3.59 7.33 -11.62
N MET A 164 4.01 8.57 -11.30
CA MET A 164 4.50 9.56 -12.27
C MET A 164 5.95 9.28 -12.71
N GLU A 165 6.76 8.64 -11.85
CA GLU A 165 8.17 8.41 -12.12
C GLU A 165 8.39 7.36 -13.22
N GLY A 166 9.27 7.68 -14.18
CA GLY A 166 9.54 6.82 -15.33
C GLY A 166 10.08 5.45 -14.94
N VAL A 167 10.93 5.39 -13.90
CA VAL A 167 11.51 4.14 -13.39
C VAL A 167 10.43 3.15 -12.92
N ALA A 168 9.36 3.63 -12.31
CA ALA A 168 8.25 2.79 -11.88
C ALA A 168 7.51 2.20 -13.10
N SER A 169 7.38 2.96 -14.19
CA SER A 169 6.79 2.49 -15.44
C SER A 169 7.62 1.38 -16.08
N GLU A 170 8.94 1.54 -16.14
CA GLU A 170 9.86 0.50 -16.62
C GLU A 170 9.75 -0.78 -15.80
N ALA A 171 9.83 -0.66 -14.47
CA ALA A 171 9.75 -1.79 -13.55
C ALA A 171 8.39 -2.49 -13.62
N CYS A 172 7.29 -1.74 -13.68
CA CYS A 172 5.95 -2.31 -13.74
C CYS A 172 5.66 -2.97 -15.10
N SER A 173 6.17 -2.42 -16.20
CA SER A 173 6.13 -3.10 -17.52
C SER A 173 6.82 -4.46 -17.45
N LEU A 174 8.04 -4.50 -16.88
CA LEU A 174 8.79 -5.74 -16.69
C LEU A 174 8.06 -6.75 -15.79
N ALA A 175 7.51 -6.28 -14.67
CA ALA A 175 6.78 -7.13 -13.72
C ALA A 175 5.54 -7.80 -14.34
N GLY A 176 4.83 -7.06 -15.20
CA GLY A 176 3.70 -7.58 -15.96
C GLY A 176 4.13 -8.61 -16.99
N HIS A 177 5.19 -8.32 -17.76
CA HIS A 177 5.79 -9.27 -18.71
C HIS A 177 6.21 -10.59 -18.04
N LEU A 178 6.87 -10.51 -16.89
CA LEU A 178 7.34 -11.66 -16.12
C LEU A 178 6.23 -12.37 -15.32
N ARG A 179 4.99 -11.84 -15.33
CA ARG A 179 3.84 -12.40 -14.61
C ARG A 179 4.15 -12.63 -13.12
N LEU A 180 4.65 -11.59 -12.45
CA LEU A 180 5.02 -11.63 -11.03
C LEU A 180 3.79 -11.64 -10.11
N GLY A 181 3.02 -12.74 -10.10
CA GLY A 181 1.81 -12.87 -9.27
C GLY A 181 2.03 -12.89 -7.75
N ASN A 182 3.27 -12.82 -7.29
CA ASN A 182 3.63 -12.60 -5.88
C ASN A 182 3.80 -11.11 -5.52
N LEU A 183 3.74 -10.20 -6.50
CA LEU A 183 3.80 -8.74 -6.28
C LEU A 183 2.41 -8.12 -6.23
N LYS A 184 2.17 -7.31 -5.20
CA LYS A 184 0.90 -6.62 -4.96
C LYS A 184 1.17 -5.18 -4.56
N VAL A 185 0.59 -4.25 -5.30
CA VAL A 185 0.76 -2.81 -5.11
C VAL A 185 -0.57 -2.21 -4.68
N PHE A 186 -0.55 -1.51 -3.56
CA PHE A 186 -1.60 -0.62 -3.11
C PHE A 186 -1.24 0.78 -3.57
N TYR A 187 -2.11 1.34 -4.39
CA TYR A 187 -2.01 2.70 -4.85
C TYR A 187 -3.05 3.53 -4.11
N ASP A 188 -2.54 4.43 -3.28
CA ASP A 188 -3.28 5.50 -2.62
C ASP A 188 -3.54 6.62 -3.63
N ALA A 189 -4.70 6.56 -4.28
CA ALA A 189 -5.13 7.52 -5.30
C ALA A 189 -5.99 8.61 -4.67
N ASN A 190 -5.34 9.48 -3.87
CA ASN A 190 -6.01 10.55 -3.12
C ASN A 190 -6.16 11.86 -3.91
N GLU A 191 -5.69 11.89 -5.16
CA GLU A 191 -5.78 13.04 -6.08
C GLU A 191 -5.03 14.30 -5.61
N ILE A 192 -4.11 14.17 -4.65
CA ILE A 192 -3.29 15.25 -4.12
C ILE A 192 -1.80 14.98 -4.33
N SER A 193 -1.11 16.00 -4.83
CA SER A 193 0.34 16.10 -4.89
C SER A 193 0.82 17.26 -4.01
N ILE A 194 2.14 17.42 -3.88
CA ILE A 194 2.72 18.50 -3.06
C ILE A 194 2.30 19.90 -3.54
N ASP A 195 2.18 20.10 -4.86
CA ASP A 195 1.84 21.39 -5.47
C ASP A 195 0.33 21.62 -5.59
N GLY A 196 -0.50 20.67 -5.15
CA GLY A 196 -1.96 20.74 -5.20
C GLY A 196 -2.60 19.54 -5.90
N PRO A 197 -3.80 19.71 -6.48
CA PRO A 197 -4.53 18.63 -7.14
C PRO A 197 -3.70 17.96 -8.23
N THR A 198 -3.69 16.63 -8.28
CA THR A 198 -2.92 15.86 -9.28
C THR A 198 -3.33 16.22 -10.71
N SER A 199 -4.56 16.68 -10.93
CA SER A 199 -5.06 17.14 -12.23
C SER A 199 -4.22 18.25 -12.88
N LEU A 200 -3.35 18.93 -12.13
CA LEU A 200 -2.39 19.90 -12.66
C LEU A 200 -1.33 19.26 -13.58
N ALA A 201 -0.94 18.01 -13.33
CA ALA A 201 0.16 17.35 -14.05
C ALA A 201 -0.02 15.83 -14.30
N PHE A 202 -1.05 15.21 -13.72
CA PHE A 202 -1.29 13.77 -13.78
C PHE A 202 -2.78 13.49 -13.96
N THR A 203 -3.16 13.19 -15.19
CA THR A 203 -4.57 13.03 -15.64
C THR A 203 -4.79 11.74 -16.43
N GLU A 204 -3.80 10.86 -16.46
CA GLU A 204 -3.88 9.60 -17.18
C GLU A 204 -4.74 8.55 -16.46
N ASP A 205 -5.17 7.55 -17.22
CA ASP A 205 -5.83 6.38 -16.66
C ASP A 205 -4.78 5.35 -16.22
N VAL A 206 -4.35 5.47 -14.96
CA VAL A 206 -3.37 4.58 -14.33
C VAL A 206 -3.81 3.12 -14.40
N GLY A 207 -5.10 2.85 -14.21
CA GLY A 207 -5.67 1.51 -14.30
C GLY A 207 -5.42 0.90 -15.68
N LYS A 208 -5.82 1.60 -16.75
CA LYS A 208 -5.58 1.15 -18.13
C LYS A 208 -4.10 1.01 -18.48
N ARG A 209 -3.23 1.89 -17.97
CA ARG A 209 -1.77 1.74 -18.16
C ARG A 209 -1.25 0.44 -17.55
N PHE A 210 -1.68 0.11 -16.33
CA PHE A 210 -1.29 -1.13 -15.67
C PHE A 210 -1.91 -2.37 -16.35
N GLU A 211 -3.16 -2.31 -16.80
CA GLU A 211 -3.76 -3.37 -17.62
C GLU A 211 -2.97 -3.61 -18.92
N ALA A 212 -2.49 -2.55 -19.57
CA ALA A 212 -1.66 -2.63 -20.77
C ALA A 212 -0.28 -3.28 -20.48
N TYR A 213 0.29 -3.07 -19.28
CA TYR A 213 1.47 -3.82 -18.83
C TYR A 213 1.17 -5.30 -18.54
N GLY A 214 -0.09 -5.72 -18.47
CA GLY A 214 -0.50 -7.08 -18.15
C GLY A 214 -0.75 -7.33 -16.67
N TRP A 215 -0.98 -6.28 -15.88
CA TRP A 215 -1.37 -6.38 -14.48
C TRP A 215 -2.86 -6.70 -14.34
N ARG A 216 -3.23 -7.23 -13.18
CA ARG A 216 -4.62 -7.20 -12.72
C ARG A 216 -4.83 -5.87 -12.00
N VAL A 217 -5.91 -5.17 -12.32
CA VAL A 217 -6.31 -3.95 -11.62
C VAL A 217 -7.58 -4.23 -10.82
N LEU A 218 -7.59 -3.81 -9.57
CA LEU A 218 -8.76 -3.85 -8.69
C LEU A 218 -9.06 -2.44 -8.22
N HIS A 219 -10.32 -2.04 -8.34
CA HIS A 219 -10.84 -0.82 -7.77
C HIS A 219 -11.50 -1.16 -6.44
N VAL A 220 -10.95 -0.63 -5.34
CA VAL A 220 -11.44 -0.91 -3.99
C VAL A 220 -12.62 0.02 -3.62
N GLY A 221 -12.74 1.17 -4.31
CA GLY A 221 -13.69 2.22 -3.94
C GLY A 221 -13.14 2.98 -2.73
N ASP A 222 -13.95 3.11 -1.68
CA ASP A 222 -13.56 3.74 -0.41
C ASP A 222 -12.44 2.96 0.28
N GLY A 223 -11.27 3.61 0.42
CA GLY A 223 -10.10 3.06 1.11
C GLY A 223 -10.31 2.75 2.60
N ASN A 224 -11.40 3.21 3.23
CA ASN A 224 -11.77 2.85 4.60
C ASN A 224 -12.62 1.57 4.69
N ASP A 225 -13.16 1.06 3.57
CA ASP A 225 -13.96 -0.16 3.55
C ASP A 225 -13.07 -1.41 3.57
N LEU A 226 -12.83 -1.92 4.78
CA LEU A 226 -12.03 -3.12 5.02
C LEU A 226 -12.64 -4.39 4.41
N VAL A 227 -13.97 -4.42 4.19
CA VAL A 227 -14.68 -5.61 3.66
C VAL A 227 -14.45 -5.74 2.16
N ARG A 228 -14.60 -4.65 1.41
CA ARG A 228 -14.30 -4.63 -0.05
C ARG A 228 -12.83 -4.95 -0.34
N SER A 229 -11.96 -4.64 0.61
CA SER A 229 -10.53 -4.89 0.53
C SER A 229 -10.14 -6.38 0.72
N GLN A 230 -11.03 -7.30 1.11
CA GLN A 230 -10.63 -8.70 1.35
C GLN A 230 -10.15 -9.46 0.08
N GLY A 231 -10.48 -8.98 -1.13
CA GLY A 231 -10.10 -9.61 -2.42
C GLY A 231 -8.61 -9.55 -2.78
N LEU A 232 -7.80 -8.82 -2.01
CA LEU A 232 -6.38 -8.52 -2.26
C LEU A 232 -5.45 -9.74 -2.13
N ALA A 233 -5.87 -10.76 -1.40
CA ALA A 233 -5.05 -11.93 -1.13
C ALA A 233 -4.94 -12.89 -2.32
N VAL A 234 -5.90 -12.87 -3.27
CA VAL A 234 -6.03 -13.89 -4.33
C VAL A 234 -4.95 -13.74 -5.41
N GLY A 235 -4.01 -14.68 -5.46
CA GLY A 235 -2.97 -14.75 -6.49
C GLY A 235 -3.47 -15.45 -7.75
N LEU A 236 -3.59 -14.72 -8.86
CA LEU A 236 -4.00 -15.26 -10.17
C LEU A 236 -2.86 -15.26 -11.20
N GLY A 237 -1.62 -15.41 -10.72
CA GLY A 237 -0.42 -15.50 -11.58
C GLY A 237 0.04 -14.18 -12.22
N ARG A 238 -0.74 -13.09 -12.15
CA ARG A 238 -0.35 -11.74 -12.58
C ARG A 238 -0.13 -10.82 -11.39
N PRO A 239 0.78 -9.83 -11.48
CA PRO A 239 0.91 -8.81 -10.44
C PRO A 239 -0.39 -8.01 -10.31
N LEU A 240 -0.67 -7.53 -9.10
CA LEU A 240 -1.91 -6.83 -8.75
C LEU A 240 -1.64 -5.36 -8.44
N LEU A 241 -2.39 -4.46 -9.06
CA LEU A 241 -2.57 -3.08 -8.62
C LEU A 241 -3.96 -2.96 -7.99
N ALA A 242 -4.01 -2.64 -6.71
CA ALA A 242 -5.24 -2.27 -6.01
C ALA A 242 -5.26 -0.75 -5.85
N ARG A 243 -6.20 -0.11 -6.56
CA ARG A 243 -6.44 1.32 -6.51
C ARG A 243 -7.53 1.60 -5.47
N ALA A 244 -7.17 2.30 -4.41
CA ALA A 244 -8.11 2.86 -3.44
C ALA A 244 -8.24 4.36 -3.73
N ALA A 245 -9.48 4.84 -3.82
CA ALA A 245 -9.79 6.25 -3.94
C ALA A 245 -10.49 6.74 -2.67
N GLU A 246 -10.48 8.03 -2.42
CA GLU A 246 -11.39 8.59 -1.41
C GLU A 246 -12.85 8.41 -1.89
N ALA A 247 -13.79 8.34 -0.96
CA ALA A 247 -15.18 7.90 -1.17
C ALA A 247 -16.02 8.74 -2.16
N ASP A 248 -15.45 9.75 -2.83
CA ASP A 248 -16.12 10.62 -3.81
C ASP A 248 -15.70 10.33 -5.27
N ASP A 249 -15.33 9.07 -5.57
CA ASP A 249 -14.97 8.71 -6.93
C ASP A 249 -16.22 8.68 -7.83
N ARG A 250 -16.24 9.58 -8.80
CA ARG A 250 -17.31 9.92 -9.76
C ARG A 250 -17.77 8.77 -10.67
N LEU A 251 -17.31 7.54 -10.41
CA LEU A 251 -17.69 6.33 -11.13
C LEU A 251 -19.17 5.96 -10.92
N ASP A 252 -19.79 6.40 -9.83
CA ASP A 252 -21.22 6.19 -9.60
C ASP A 252 -22.11 7.03 -10.54
N HIS A 253 -21.57 8.09 -11.16
CA HIS A 253 -22.35 8.94 -12.06
C HIS A 253 -22.65 8.31 -13.42
N HIS A 254 -21.85 7.35 -13.89
CA HIS A 254 -22.11 6.72 -15.19
C HIS A 254 -23.22 5.65 -15.08
N GLU A 255 -23.24 4.87 -14.00
CA GLU A 255 -24.32 3.89 -13.75
C GLU A 255 -25.63 4.58 -13.33
N HIS A 256 -25.57 5.65 -12.53
CA HIS A 256 -26.77 6.41 -12.16
C HIS A 256 -27.38 7.21 -13.32
N ARG A 257 -26.59 7.65 -14.32
CA ARG A 257 -27.14 8.29 -15.54
C ARG A 257 -27.93 7.31 -16.39
N GLU A 258 -27.42 6.09 -16.57
CA GLU A 258 -28.16 5.04 -17.30
C GLU A 258 -29.43 4.61 -16.55
N LEU A 259 -29.37 4.49 -15.22
CA LEU A 259 -30.54 4.15 -14.40
C LEU A 259 -31.61 5.27 -14.38
N ARG A 260 -31.22 6.55 -14.40
CA ARG A 260 -32.16 7.67 -14.54
C ARG A 260 -32.80 7.74 -15.94
N LEU A 261 -32.03 7.45 -16.99
CA LEU A 261 -32.56 7.41 -18.36
C LEU A 261 -33.49 6.21 -18.58
N ARG A 262 -33.24 5.07 -17.94
CA ARG A 262 -34.13 3.90 -17.98
C ARG A 262 -35.40 4.06 -17.13
N ARG A 263 -35.39 4.91 -16.09
CA ARG A 263 -36.57 5.19 -15.24
C ARG A 263 -37.39 6.40 -15.69
N GLY A 264 -36.89 7.24 -16.61
CA GLY A 264 -37.59 8.44 -17.11
C GLY A 264 -38.56 8.21 -18.28
N GLY A 265 -38.73 6.98 -18.75
CA GLY A 265 -39.49 6.67 -19.97
C GLY A 265 -40.98 6.33 -19.80
N LEU A 266 -41.54 6.39 -18.59
CA LEU A 266 -42.92 5.98 -18.32
C LEU A 266 -43.64 6.97 -17.38
N VAL A 267 -43.98 8.15 -17.89
CA VAL A 267 -45.20 8.85 -17.46
C VAL A 267 -45.87 9.41 -18.70
N GLY A 268 -46.90 8.70 -19.14
CA GLY A 268 -47.75 9.09 -20.25
C GLY A 268 -48.70 10.22 -19.87
N ARG A 269 -49.01 11.00 -20.91
CA ARG A 269 -50.23 11.78 -21.17
C ARG A 269 -51.39 11.56 -20.17
N ILE A 270 -51.83 12.66 -19.56
CA ILE A 270 -53.23 13.11 -19.55
C ILE A 270 -53.20 14.60 -19.91
#